data_AF-A0A665VP42-F1
#
_entry.id   AF-A0A665VP42-F1
#
_cell.length_a   1.000
_cell.length_b   1.000
_cell.length_c   1.000
_cell.angle_alpha   90.00
_cell.angle_beta   90.00
_cell.angle_gamma   90.00
#
_symmetry.space_group_name_H-M   'P 1'
#
loop_
_entity.id
_entity.type
_entity.pdbx_description
1 polymer ?
#
loop_
_entity_poly.entity_id
_entity_poly.type
_entity_poly.pdbx_seq_one_letter_code
_entity_poly.pdbx_strand_id
1 'polypeptide(L)'
;LCTFFLSPQHQAVTLTQDEILTALSHTDLEQMWQRDLRPLLVTRYPGSPGSQAVQEHIKATLGSLGAGWEVTEDRFISQTPYGPLPFTNLIATLNPAANRRLVLACHYDSKYYPPQWHGREFQGATDSAVPCAMMLEIARALDEELEAQKSSSPNLTLQLIFFDGEEALFQWTSTDSLYGSRHLAQKMESTPHPTGATDTNQLDGMDLLVLLDLIGAPSPYFGNQFPRTTIWLSRLQSIEKRLHSMNQLVDHPNSVQYFWPNRPVGHIQDDHIPFLNRGVRILHLIPSPFPSVWHTFDDNEQNLDRSTIQNLNKILQVFVLEYLNARPAVPSDAP
;
A
#
# COMPACT_ATOMS: atom_id res chain seq x y z
N LEU A 1 13.64 -32.64 -9.00
CA LEU A 1 14.27 -31.60 -9.86
C LEU A 1 13.17 -30.64 -10.29
N CYS A 2 12.83 -29.66 -9.45
CA CYS A 2 11.87 -28.62 -9.84
C CYS A 2 12.61 -27.64 -10.73
N THR A 3 12.24 -27.63 -12.01
CA THR A 3 12.55 -26.56 -12.95
C THR A 3 11.93 -25.27 -12.41
N PHE A 4 12.77 -24.41 -11.83
CA PHE A 4 12.42 -23.00 -11.66
C PHE A 4 12.21 -22.42 -13.05
N PHE A 5 10.96 -22.36 -13.50
CA PHE A 5 10.61 -21.48 -14.60
C PHE A 5 10.90 -20.06 -14.11
N LEU A 6 12.02 -19.49 -14.56
CA LEU A 6 12.26 -18.06 -14.52
C LEU A 6 11.13 -17.43 -15.34
N SER A 7 10.06 -17.00 -14.67
CA SER A 7 9.07 -16.12 -15.30
C SER A 7 9.85 -14.96 -15.93
N PRO A 8 9.62 -14.63 -17.22
CA PRO A 8 10.27 -13.48 -17.83
C PRO A 8 10.07 -12.27 -16.90
N GLN A 9 11.18 -11.60 -16.59
CA GLN A 9 11.19 -10.49 -15.66
C GLN A 9 10.29 -9.39 -16.23
N HIS A 10 9.20 -9.06 -15.51
CA HIS A 10 8.28 -8.00 -15.91
C HIS A 10 9.04 -6.72 -16.23
N GLN A 11 8.78 -6.13 -17.39
CA GLN A 11 9.36 -4.85 -17.81
C GLN A 11 8.30 -3.77 -17.72
N ALA A 12 8.51 -2.84 -16.80
CA ALA A 12 7.72 -1.63 -16.67
C ALA A 12 8.04 -0.64 -17.80
N VAL A 13 7.03 0.00 -18.37
CA VAL A 13 7.22 1.13 -19.29
C VAL A 13 7.78 2.34 -18.54
N THR A 14 8.50 3.19 -19.25
CA THR A 14 8.88 4.53 -18.75
C THR A 14 7.92 5.54 -19.34
N LEU A 15 7.22 6.29 -18.47
CA LEU A 15 6.35 7.38 -18.91
C LEU A 15 7.17 8.56 -19.43
N THR A 16 6.64 9.25 -20.44
CA THR A 16 7.16 10.53 -20.92
C THR A 16 6.86 11.65 -19.91
N GLN A 17 7.48 12.81 -20.12
CA GLN A 17 7.21 13.98 -19.30
C GLN A 17 5.73 14.39 -19.34
N ASP A 18 5.13 14.42 -20.54
CA ASP A 18 3.74 14.84 -20.72
C ASP A 18 2.74 13.83 -20.13
N GLU A 19 3.04 12.53 -20.25
CA GLU A 19 2.26 11.48 -19.59
C GLU A 19 2.31 11.64 -18.07
N ILE A 20 3.49 11.88 -17.49
CA ILE A 20 3.64 12.14 -16.05
C ILE A 20 2.84 13.37 -15.64
N LEU A 21 2.97 14.50 -16.35
CA LEU A 21 2.25 15.73 -16.02
C LEU A 21 0.74 15.55 -16.10
N THR A 22 0.26 14.76 -17.06
CA THR A 22 -1.17 14.42 -17.21
C THR A 22 -1.65 13.64 -15.99
N ALA A 23 -1.00 12.52 -15.64
CA ALA A 23 -1.37 11.72 -14.47
C ALA A 23 -1.35 12.54 -13.17
N LEU A 24 -0.31 13.35 -12.98
CA LEU A 24 -0.17 14.15 -11.77
C LEU A 24 -1.12 15.35 -11.72
N SER A 25 -1.84 15.68 -12.80
CA SER A 25 -2.86 16.72 -12.79
C SER A 25 -4.14 16.29 -12.06
N HIS A 26 -4.35 14.98 -11.90
CA HIS A 26 -5.52 14.40 -11.24
C HIS A 26 -5.35 14.26 -9.71
N THR A 27 -4.12 14.40 -9.20
CA THR A 27 -3.85 14.28 -7.76
C THR A 27 -4.22 15.58 -7.03
N ASP A 28 -5.00 15.46 -5.96
CA ASP A 28 -5.39 16.58 -5.11
C ASP A 28 -5.15 16.21 -3.66
N LEU A 29 -4.07 16.77 -3.09
CA LEU A 29 -3.66 16.52 -1.71
C LEU A 29 -4.68 17.02 -0.71
N GLU A 30 -5.32 18.17 -0.94
CA GLU A 30 -6.34 18.68 -0.01
C GLU A 30 -7.57 17.78 -0.04
N GLN A 31 -7.98 17.35 -1.23
CA GLN A 31 -9.08 16.41 -1.36
C GLN A 31 -8.76 15.08 -0.65
N MET A 32 -7.57 14.51 -0.85
CA MET A 32 -7.13 13.32 -0.12
C MET A 32 -7.14 13.56 1.39
N TRP A 33 -6.62 14.69 1.84
CA TRP A 33 -6.54 15.02 3.26
C TRP A 33 -7.93 15.08 3.92
N GLN A 34 -8.88 15.74 3.26
CA GLN A 34 -10.23 15.91 3.78
C GLN A 34 -11.09 14.66 3.65
N ARG A 35 -11.03 13.99 2.49
CA ARG A 35 -11.95 12.90 2.15
C ARG A 35 -11.43 11.54 2.55
N ASP A 36 -10.13 11.32 2.49
CA ASP A 36 -9.53 9.99 2.66
C ASP A 36 -8.76 9.89 3.97
N LEU A 37 -7.95 10.88 4.36
CA LEU A 37 -7.14 10.80 5.59
C LEU A 37 -7.93 11.09 6.86
N ARG A 38 -8.63 12.23 6.94
CA ARG A 38 -9.35 12.63 8.17
C ARG A 38 -10.36 11.60 8.68
N PRO A 39 -11.16 10.93 7.84
CA PRO A 39 -12.05 9.88 8.30
C PRO A 39 -11.33 8.67 8.92
N LEU A 40 -10.07 8.45 8.55
CA LEU A 40 -9.23 7.38 9.08
C LEU A 40 -8.58 7.75 10.41
N LEU A 41 -8.43 9.04 10.74
CA LEU A 41 -7.81 9.55 11.97
C LEU A 41 -8.72 9.43 13.21
N VAL A 42 -9.15 8.20 13.47
CA VAL A 42 -9.95 7.78 14.61
C VAL A 42 -9.27 6.58 15.28
N THR A 43 -9.59 6.32 16.55
CA THR A 43 -9.21 5.06 17.20
C THR A 43 -9.90 3.90 16.50
N ARG A 44 -9.13 2.97 15.93
CA ARG A 44 -9.63 1.92 15.00
C ARG A 44 -8.96 0.56 15.21
N TYR A 45 -8.67 0.18 16.46
CA TYR A 45 -8.20 -1.16 16.79
C TYR A 45 -9.23 -2.24 16.43
N PRO A 46 -8.81 -3.52 16.23
CA PRO A 46 -9.70 -4.60 15.80
C PRO A 46 -10.97 -4.73 16.66
N GLY A 47 -12.14 -4.79 16.00
CA GLY A 47 -13.45 -4.91 16.64
C GLY A 47 -14.03 -3.62 17.24
N SER A 48 -13.31 -2.49 17.20
CA SER A 48 -13.84 -1.19 17.65
C SER A 48 -14.86 -0.59 16.68
N PRO A 49 -15.74 0.34 17.14
CA PRO A 49 -16.60 1.10 16.24
C PRO A 49 -15.84 1.90 15.17
N GLY A 50 -14.65 2.41 15.51
CA GLY A 50 -13.80 3.12 14.54
C GLY A 50 -13.23 2.21 13.46
N SER A 51 -12.86 0.97 13.80
CA SER A 51 -12.46 -0.04 12.80
C SER A 51 -13.60 -0.30 11.81
N GLN A 52 -14.83 -0.48 12.30
CA GLN A 52 -16.00 -0.65 11.43
C GLN A 52 -16.24 0.58 10.53
N ALA A 53 -16.17 1.80 11.09
CA ALA A 53 -16.35 3.04 10.33
C ALA A 53 -15.29 3.19 9.23
N VAL A 54 -14.04 2.86 9.52
CA VAL A 54 -12.93 2.86 8.55
C VAL A 54 -13.15 1.81 7.46
N GLN A 55 -13.59 0.61 7.82
CA GLN A 55 -13.90 -0.41 6.81
C GLN A 55 -15.01 0.06 5.85
N GLU A 56 -16.08 0.65 6.39
CA GLU A 56 -17.17 1.20 5.60
C GLU A 56 -16.70 2.35 4.71
N HIS A 57 -15.85 3.24 5.23
CA HIS A 57 -15.26 4.33 4.47
C HIS A 57 -14.44 3.82 3.28
N ILE A 58 -13.48 2.91 3.50
CA ILE A 58 -12.63 2.35 2.44
C ILE A 58 -13.48 1.69 1.34
N LYS A 59 -14.46 0.86 1.74
CA LYS A 59 -15.38 0.19 0.79
C LYS A 59 -16.21 1.18 -0.01
N ALA A 60 -16.76 2.20 0.64
CA ALA A 60 -17.59 3.22 -0.01
C ALA A 60 -16.76 4.06 -1.00
N THR A 61 -15.55 4.46 -0.61
CA THR A 61 -14.64 5.22 -1.49
C THR A 61 -14.32 4.40 -2.73
N LEU A 62 -13.80 3.18 -2.60
CA LEU A 62 -13.42 2.34 -3.74
C LEU A 62 -14.62 1.91 -4.60
N GLY A 63 -15.76 1.62 -3.98
CA GLY A 63 -16.98 1.25 -4.69
C GLY A 63 -17.63 2.40 -5.46
N SER A 64 -17.22 3.65 -5.23
CA SER A 64 -17.72 4.83 -5.95
C SER A 64 -16.93 5.19 -7.20
N LEU A 65 -15.77 4.55 -7.41
CA LEU A 65 -14.84 4.85 -8.52
C LEU A 65 -15.29 4.20 -9.83
N GLY A 66 -15.03 4.89 -10.96
CA GLY A 66 -15.43 4.49 -12.31
C GLY A 66 -14.73 3.22 -12.81
N ALA A 67 -13.50 2.96 -12.37
CA ALA A 67 -12.74 1.75 -12.73
C ALA A 67 -13.41 0.43 -12.29
N GLY A 68 -14.38 0.52 -11.36
CA GLY A 68 -15.25 -0.59 -10.99
C GLY A 68 -14.53 -1.68 -10.20
N TRP A 69 -14.01 -1.32 -9.03
CA TRP A 69 -13.30 -2.21 -8.12
C TRP A 69 -14.22 -3.29 -7.53
N GLU A 70 -13.77 -4.55 -7.51
CA GLU A 70 -14.41 -5.58 -6.70
C GLU A 70 -13.80 -5.57 -5.30
N VAL A 71 -14.58 -5.13 -4.31
CA VAL A 71 -14.15 -5.07 -2.90
C VAL A 71 -14.76 -6.24 -2.13
N THR A 72 -13.89 -7.07 -1.56
CA THR A 72 -14.26 -8.26 -0.78
C THR A 72 -13.73 -8.17 0.64
N GLU A 73 -14.40 -8.86 1.55
CA GLU A 73 -14.04 -8.92 2.97
C GLU A 73 -13.55 -10.32 3.32
N ASP A 74 -12.40 -10.39 3.97
CA ASP A 74 -11.89 -11.63 4.58
C ASP A 74 -12.11 -11.58 6.09
N ARG A 75 -13.25 -12.11 6.52
CA ARG A 75 -13.69 -12.10 7.92
C ARG A 75 -13.27 -13.38 8.62
N PHE A 76 -12.65 -13.25 9.79
CA PHE A 76 -12.26 -14.39 10.62
C PHE A 76 -12.24 -14.01 12.11
N ILE A 77 -12.13 -15.02 12.98
CA ILE A 77 -11.96 -14.85 14.43
C ILE A 77 -10.61 -15.45 14.80
N SER A 78 -9.82 -14.73 15.59
CA SER A 78 -8.55 -15.24 16.13
C SER A 78 -8.52 -15.11 17.64
N GLN A 79 -7.80 -16.02 18.29
CA GLN A 79 -7.45 -15.87 19.71
C GLN A 79 -6.46 -14.73 19.88
N THR A 80 -6.64 -13.94 20.93
CA THR A 80 -5.79 -12.80 21.31
C THR A 80 -5.52 -12.83 22.81
N PRO A 81 -4.60 -12.00 23.34
CA PRO A 81 -4.41 -11.84 24.79
C PRO A 81 -5.68 -11.42 25.55
N TYR A 82 -6.67 -10.85 24.87
CA TYR A 82 -7.95 -10.43 25.45
C TYR A 82 -9.13 -11.38 25.13
N GLY A 83 -8.83 -12.57 24.62
CA GLY A 83 -9.83 -13.54 24.17
C GLY A 83 -10.09 -13.49 22.65
N PRO A 84 -11.07 -14.23 22.14
CA PRO A 84 -11.35 -14.26 20.71
C PRO A 84 -11.91 -12.92 20.22
N LEU A 85 -11.32 -12.35 19.17
CA LEU A 85 -11.78 -11.12 18.53
C LEU A 85 -12.02 -11.33 17.02
N PRO A 86 -12.99 -10.61 16.42
CA PRO A 86 -13.20 -10.60 14.99
C PRO A 86 -12.17 -9.70 14.31
N PHE A 87 -11.72 -10.13 13.13
CA PHE A 87 -10.84 -9.37 12.24
C PHE A 87 -11.44 -9.39 10.82
N THR A 88 -11.21 -8.33 10.04
CA THR A 88 -11.70 -8.21 8.66
C THR A 88 -10.66 -7.53 7.78
N ASN A 89 -9.93 -8.31 6.98
CA ASN A 89 -9.12 -7.71 5.91
C ASN A 89 -10.04 -7.22 4.78
N LEU A 90 -9.67 -6.13 4.13
CA LEU A 90 -10.32 -5.65 2.91
C LEU A 90 -9.42 -5.89 1.70
N ILE A 91 -9.98 -6.50 0.66
CA ILE A 91 -9.26 -6.82 -0.57
C ILE A 91 -10.05 -6.21 -1.73
N ALA A 92 -9.49 -5.18 -2.37
CA ALA A 92 -10.03 -4.57 -3.56
C ALA A 92 -9.23 -5.00 -4.79
N THR A 93 -9.88 -5.63 -5.76
CA THR A 93 -9.22 -6.11 -6.98
C THR A 93 -9.88 -5.49 -8.20
N LEU A 94 -9.09 -4.84 -9.06
CA LEU A 94 -9.61 -4.12 -10.22
C LEU A 94 -10.13 -5.07 -11.31
N ASN A 95 -9.36 -6.13 -11.61
CA ASN A 95 -9.76 -7.24 -12.49
C ASN A 95 -9.50 -8.60 -11.81
N PRO A 96 -10.48 -9.17 -11.10
CA PRO A 96 -10.33 -10.46 -10.40
C PRO A 96 -9.92 -11.63 -11.30
N ALA A 97 -10.27 -11.57 -12.60
CA ALA A 97 -9.94 -12.60 -13.58
C ALA A 97 -8.50 -12.51 -14.12
N ALA A 98 -7.79 -11.39 -13.88
CA ALA A 98 -6.39 -11.27 -14.27
C ALA A 98 -5.50 -12.19 -13.42
N ASN A 99 -4.61 -12.93 -14.09
CA ASN A 99 -3.74 -13.92 -13.45
C ASN A 99 -2.63 -13.29 -12.58
N ARG A 100 -2.18 -12.09 -12.93
CA ARG A 100 -1.09 -11.38 -12.25
C ARG A 100 -1.59 -10.09 -11.63
N ARG A 101 -1.05 -9.77 -10.47
CA ARG A 101 -1.46 -8.62 -9.66
C ARG A 101 -0.23 -7.90 -9.14
N LEU A 102 -0.10 -6.61 -9.46
CA LEU A 102 0.65 -5.70 -8.59
C LEU A 102 -0.21 -5.48 -7.35
N VAL A 103 0.35 -5.72 -6.17
CA VAL A 103 -0.38 -5.57 -4.91
C VAL A 103 0.21 -4.39 -4.15
N LEU A 104 -0.62 -3.39 -3.84
CA LEU A 104 -0.31 -2.38 -2.83
C LEU A 104 -1.01 -2.78 -1.55
N ALA A 105 -0.33 -2.64 -0.41
CA ALA A 105 -0.92 -2.94 0.88
C ALA A 105 -0.48 -1.99 1.97
N CYS A 106 -1.30 -1.90 3.00
CA CYS A 106 -1.01 -1.35 4.32
C CYS A 106 -1.94 -2.02 5.33
N HIS A 107 -1.74 -1.77 6.61
CA HIS A 107 -2.73 -2.10 7.63
C HIS A 107 -3.63 -0.88 7.90
N TYR A 108 -4.90 -1.12 8.18
CA TYR A 108 -5.85 -0.05 8.50
C TYR A 108 -6.17 0.02 9.98
N ASP A 109 -5.84 -1.00 10.78
CA ASP A 109 -6.05 -0.92 12.21
C ASP A 109 -5.11 0.12 12.86
N SER A 110 -5.43 0.52 14.08
CA SER A 110 -4.55 1.33 14.92
C SER A 110 -4.23 0.55 16.17
N LYS A 111 -2.99 0.65 16.66
CA LYS A 111 -2.58 0.01 17.91
C LYS A 111 -3.53 0.28 19.07
N TYR A 112 -3.91 -0.79 19.78
CA TYR A 112 -4.73 -0.68 20.98
C TYR A 112 -3.91 -0.18 22.17
N TYR A 113 -4.36 0.91 22.80
CA TYR A 113 -3.84 1.38 24.08
C TYR A 113 -4.92 1.21 25.16
N PRO A 114 -4.67 0.41 26.23
CA PRO A 114 -5.67 0.11 27.24
C PRO A 114 -6.11 1.34 28.08
N PRO A 115 -7.27 1.28 28.77
CA PRO A 115 -7.86 2.41 29.49
C PRO A 115 -6.97 3.12 30.53
N GLN A 116 -5.92 2.46 31.02
CA GLN A 116 -4.90 3.05 31.90
C GLN A 116 -4.18 4.27 31.29
N TRP A 117 -4.29 4.48 29.98
CA TRP A 117 -3.75 5.64 29.28
C TRP A 117 -4.65 6.90 29.30
N HIS A 118 -5.73 6.88 30.11
CA HIS A 118 -6.54 8.03 30.55
C HIS A 118 -6.96 9.04 29.46
N GLY A 119 -7.92 8.65 28.61
CA GLY A 119 -8.60 9.59 27.71
C GLY A 119 -7.77 10.08 26.52
N ARG A 120 -6.57 9.52 26.30
CA ARG A 120 -5.79 9.73 25.09
C ARG A 120 -6.12 8.65 24.07
N GLU A 121 -6.40 9.08 22.85
CA GLU A 121 -6.71 8.23 21.71
C GLU A 121 -5.48 8.13 20.82
N PHE A 122 -4.99 6.91 20.58
CA PHE A 122 -3.93 6.69 19.60
C PHE A 122 -4.58 6.52 18.23
N GLN A 123 -4.28 7.45 17.34
CA GLN A 123 -4.80 7.45 15.98
C GLN A 123 -3.87 6.76 15.00
N GLY A 124 -2.55 6.67 15.25
CA GLY A 124 -1.61 6.08 14.30
C GLY A 124 -1.72 6.77 12.93
N ALA A 125 -1.38 8.06 12.88
CA ALA A 125 -1.50 8.85 11.66
C ALA A 125 -0.53 8.36 10.58
N THR A 126 0.74 8.16 10.93
CA THR A 126 1.72 7.49 10.06
C THR A 126 1.53 5.99 9.97
N ASP A 127 0.81 5.42 10.95
CA ASP A 127 0.79 4.00 11.33
C ASP A 127 -0.65 3.43 11.42
N SER A 128 -1.35 3.18 10.30
CA SER A 128 -1.02 3.47 8.91
C SER A 128 -2.15 4.23 8.20
N ALA A 129 -2.71 5.26 8.85
CA ALA A 129 -3.79 6.07 8.26
C ALA A 129 -3.35 6.80 6.97
N VAL A 130 -2.13 7.36 6.95
CA VAL A 130 -1.55 7.98 5.76
C VAL A 130 -1.34 6.96 4.64
N PRO A 131 -0.67 5.80 4.84
CA PRO A 131 -0.63 4.73 3.83
C PRO A 131 -2.00 4.34 3.26
N CYS A 132 -3.02 4.18 4.11
CA CYS A 132 -4.39 3.91 3.66
C CYS A 132 -4.91 5.02 2.73
N ALA A 133 -4.79 6.29 3.15
CA ALA A 133 -5.24 7.44 2.36
C ALA A 133 -4.47 7.58 1.04
N MET A 134 -3.17 7.28 1.03
CA MET A 134 -2.35 7.29 -0.18
C MET A 134 -2.82 6.21 -1.18
N MET A 135 -3.20 5.02 -0.72
CA MET A 135 -3.74 3.97 -1.59
C MET A 135 -5.11 4.36 -2.17
N LEU A 136 -5.98 5.00 -1.37
CA LEU A 136 -7.25 5.55 -1.86
C LEU A 136 -7.03 6.67 -2.88
N GLU A 137 -6.05 7.55 -2.63
CA GLU A 137 -5.67 8.61 -3.57
C GLU A 137 -5.14 8.06 -4.89
N ILE A 138 -4.28 7.05 -4.86
CA ILE A 138 -3.79 6.39 -6.08
C ILE A 138 -4.97 5.82 -6.88
N ALA A 139 -5.91 5.14 -6.22
CA ALA A 139 -7.09 4.58 -6.89
C ALA A 139 -7.97 5.67 -7.51
N ARG A 140 -8.14 6.80 -6.83
CA ARG A 140 -8.98 7.93 -7.29
C ARG A 140 -8.30 8.77 -8.38
N ALA A 141 -7.04 9.13 -8.20
CA ALA A 141 -6.30 9.99 -9.13
C ALA A 141 -6.02 9.28 -10.45
N LEU A 142 -5.92 7.95 -10.44
CA LEU A 142 -5.67 7.13 -11.62
C LEU A 142 -6.93 6.42 -12.13
N ASP A 143 -8.13 6.85 -11.73
CA ASP A 143 -9.37 6.11 -12.00
C ASP A 143 -9.58 5.87 -13.51
N GLU A 144 -9.40 6.90 -14.33
CA GLU A 144 -9.52 6.81 -15.79
C GLU A 144 -8.44 5.91 -16.41
N GLU A 145 -7.18 6.04 -15.99
CA GLU A 145 -6.08 5.20 -16.46
C GLU A 145 -6.27 3.73 -16.07
N LEU A 146 -6.78 3.47 -14.86
CA LEU A 146 -7.04 2.13 -14.36
C LEU A 146 -8.24 1.49 -15.08
N GLU A 147 -9.29 2.25 -15.38
CA GLU A 147 -10.40 1.78 -16.20
C GLU A 147 -9.94 1.37 -17.61
N ALA A 148 -9.10 2.21 -18.24
CA ALA A 148 -8.50 1.91 -19.54
C ALA A 148 -7.54 0.71 -19.48
N GLN A 149 -6.74 0.61 -18.41
CA GLN A 149 -5.80 -0.50 -18.17
C GLN A 149 -6.53 -1.83 -18.03
N LYS A 150 -7.61 -1.87 -17.24
CA LYS A 150 -8.46 -3.05 -17.06
C LYS A 150 -9.01 -3.58 -18.38
N SER A 151 -9.37 -2.68 -19.29
CA SER A 151 -9.91 -3.01 -20.61
C SER A 151 -8.85 -3.48 -21.61
N SER A 152 -7.62 -3.00 -21.49
CA SER A 152 -6.53 -3.21 -22.48
C SER A 152 -5.52 -4.30 -22.09
N SER A 153 -5.36 -4.61 -20.81
CA SER A 153 -4.40 -5.59 -20.30
C SER A 153 -5.09 -6.65 -19.42
N PRO A 154 -5.58 -7.76 -20.02
CA PRO A 154 -6.40 -8.72 -19.27
C PRO A 154 -5.60 -9.60 -18.30
N ASN A 155 -4.27 -9.60 -18.37
CA ASN A 155 -3.43 -10.56 -17.64
C ASN A 155 -2.73 -9.96 -16.39
N LEU A 156 -2.60 -8.64 -16.30
CA LEU A 156 -1.99 -7.94 -15.16
C LEU A 156 -2.96 -6.87 -14.67
N THR A 157 -3.22 -6.82 -13.36
CA THR A 157 -4.09 -5.82 -12.74
C THR A 157 -3.49 -5.26 -11.45
N LEU A 158 -4.21 -4.31 -10.84
CA LEU A 158 -3.92 -3.77 -9.52
C LEU A 158 -4.82 -4.42 -8.47
N GLN A 159 -4.24 -4.74 -7.32
CA GLN A 159 -4.96 -5.15 -6.11
C GLN A 159 -4.49 -4.29 -4.93
N LEU A 160 -5.45 -3.89 -4.10
CA LEU A 160 -5.22 -3.19 -2.86
C LEU A 160 -5.62 -4.11 -1.69
N ILE A 161 -4.77 -4.21 -0.68
CA ILE A 161 -5.06 -4.96 0.54
C ILE A 161 -4.92 -4.04 1.73
N PHE A 162 -5.98 -3.95 2.54
CA PHE A 162 -5.97 -3.25 3.82
C PHE A 162 -6.08 -4.33 4.91
N PHE A 163 -4.97 -4.62 5.57
CA PHE A 163 -4.91 -5.63 6.63
C PHE A 163 -5.54 -5.13 7.92
N ASP A 164 -6.17 -6.04 8.66
CA ASP A 164 -6.67 -5.80 10.02
C ASP A 164 -5.79 -6.53 11.05
N GLY A 165 -5.53 -5.89 12.17
CA GLY A 165 -4.72 -6.45 13.24
C GLY A 165 -3.29 -6.74 12.83
N GLU A 166 -2.61 -5.80 12.18
CA GLU A 166 -1.15 -5.85 12.09
C GLU A 166 -0.58 -5.80 13.52
N GLU A 167 -1.13 -4.88 14.31
CA GLU A 167 -0.57 -4.51 15.59
C GLU A 167 -0.77 -5.58 16.65
N ALA A 168 0.22 -5.65 17.54
CA ALA A 168 0.07 -6.39 18.79
C ALA A 168 -0.96 -5.69 19.69
N LEU A 169 -1.90 -6.46 20.22
CA LEU A 169 -2.91 -5.96 21.16
C LEU A 169 -2.33 -5.77 22.57
N PHE A 170 -1.32 -6.56 22.94
CA PHE A 170 -0.63 -6.43 24.22
C PHE A 170 0.89 -6.37 24.05
N GLN A 171 1.48 -7.39 23.44
CA GLN A 171 2.92 -7.49 23.24
C GLN A 171 3.24 -8.19 21.93
N TRP A 172 4.10 -7.56 21.13
CA TRP A 172 4.55 -8.13 19.86
C TRP A 172 5.20 -9.50 20.05
N THR A 173 4.53 -10.53 19.56
CA THR A 173 4.98 -11.93 19.56
C THR A 173 4.48 -12.62 18.29
N SER A 174 4.96 -13.83 17.98
CA SER A 174 4.48 -14.58 16.81
C SER A 174 2.98 -14.90 16.80
N THR A 175 2.29 -14.75 17.94
CA THR A 175 0.85 -15.01 18.09
C THR A 175 0.04 -13.76 18.40
N ASP A 176 0.68 -12.67 18.83
CA ASP A 176 0.07 -11.37 19.09
C ASP A 176 0.69 -10.30 18.19
N SER A 177 0.50 -10.50 16.89
CA SER A 177 0.74 -9.55 15.79
C SER A 177 0.31 -10.20 14.47
N LEU A 178 0.24 -9.39 13.41
CA LEU A 178 0.07 -9.85 12.03
C LEU A 178 -1.16 -10.77 11.84
N TYR A 179 -2.25 -10.51 12.57
CA TYR A 179 -3.45 -11.35 12.58
C TYR A 179 -4.03 -11.47 11.17
N GLY A 180 -4.27 -10.31 10.53
CA GLY A 180 -4.82 -10.19 9.19
C GLY A 180 -3.95 -10.82 8.11
N SER A 181 -2.68 -10.43 8.05
CA SER A 181 -1.75 -10.92 7.03
C SER A 181 -1.42 -12.41 7.18
N ARG A 182 -1.28 -12.94 8.41
CA ARG A 182 -1.10 -14.39 8.63
C ARG A 182 -2.29 -15.18 8.11
N HIS A 183 -3.51 -14.72 8.39
CA HIS A 183 -4.73 -15.36 7.91
C HIS A 183 -4.83 -15.29 6.38
N LEU A 184 -4.68 -14.09 5.80
CA LEU A 184 -4.87 -13.88 4.38
C LEU A 184 -3.82 -14.61 3.54
N ALA A 185 -2.54 -14.59 3.93
CA ALA A 185 -1.50 -15.33 3.21
C ALA A 185 -1.79 -16.83 3.19
N GLN A 186 -2.26 -17.41 4.31
CA GLN A 186 -2.65 -18.82 4.37
C GLN A 186 -3.85 -19.12 3.47
N LYS A 187 -4.87 -18.24 3.47
CA LYS A 187 -6.04 -18.37 2.63
C LYS A 187 -5.68 -18.30 1.15
N MET A 188 -4.87 -17.33 0.75
CA MET A 188 -4.43 -17.13 -0.63
C MET A 188 -3.60 -18.32 -1.14
N GLU A 189 -2.72 -18.89 -0.32
CA GLU A 189 -1.97 -20.12 -0.63
C GLU A 189 -2.90 -21.31 -0.92
N SER A 190 -4.01 -21.40 -0.20
CA SER A 190 -5.01 -22.48 -0.36
C SER A 190 -6.04 -22.23 -1.45
N THR A 191 -6.04 -21.06 -2.10
CA THR A 191 -7.05 -20.66 -3.08
C THR A 191 -6.47 -20.76 -4.49
N PRO A 192 -6.96 -21.68 -5.35
CA PRO A 192 -6.48 -21.80 -6.72
C PRO A 192 -6.63 -20.51 -7.53
N HIS A 193 -5.62 -20.17 -8.31
CA HIS A 193 -5.64 -19.00 -9.18
C HIS A 193 -4.82 -19.22 -10.45
N PRO A 194 -5.37 -18.99 -11.66
CA PRO A 194 -6.76 -18.61 -11.93
C PRO A 194 -7.77 -19.68 -11.49
N THR A 195 -9.06 -19.33 -11.48
CA THR A 195 -10.14 -20.25 -11.10
C THR A 195 -10.06 -21.55 -11.89
N GLY A 196 -9.98 -22.68 -11.19
CA GLY A 196 -9.85 -24.01 -11.79
C GLY A 196 -8.41 -24.49 -12.02
N ALA A 197 -7.39 -23.67 -11.70
CA ALA A 197 -6.00 -24.12 -11.70
C ALA A 197 -5.79 -25.25 -10.66
N THR A 198 -4.86 -26.17 -10.95
CA THR A 198 -4.55 -27.30 -10.08
C THR A 198 -3.15 -27.23 -9.46
N ASP A 199 -2.31 -26.33 -9.96
CA ASP A 199 -0.88 -26.22 -9.66
C ASP A 199 -0.44 -24.81 -9.28
N THR A 200 -1.35 -23.83 -9.31
CA THR A 200 -1.09 -22.44 -8.90
C THR A 200 -2.19 -21.89 -7.99
N ASN A 201 -1.83 -20.99 -7.10
CA ASN A 201 -2.71 -20.34 -6.13
C ASN A 201 -2.61 -18.80 -6.20
N GLN A 202 -3.39 -18.09 -5.39
CA GLN A 202 -3.45 -16.63 -5.43
C GLN A 202 -2.11 -15.95 -5.10
N LEU A 203 -1.20 -16.59 -4.34
CA LEU A 203 0.14 -16.07 -4.08
C LEU A 203 1.02 -16.12 -5.34
N ASP A 204 0.88 -17.15 -6.18
CA ASP A 204 1.60 -17.24 -7.46
C ASP A 204 1.20 -16.10 -8.42
N GLY A 205 -0.03 -15.59 -8.27
CA GLY A 205 -0.52 -14.42 -9.00
C GLY A 205 -0.04 -13.08 -8.44
N MET A 206 0.58 -13.03 -7.25
CA MET A 206 1.14 -11.80 -6.69
C MET A 206 2.51 -11.52 -7.29
N ASP A 207 2.55 -10.62 -8.29
CA ASP A 207 3.82 -10.26 -8.92
C ASP A 207 4.76 -9.59 -7.92
N LEU A 208 4.25 -8.61 -7.18
CA LEU A 208 4.99 -7.82 -6.22
C LEU A 208 4.01 -7.33 -5.16
N LEU A 209 4.36 -7.53 -3.88
CA LEU A 209 3.70 -6.90 -2.75
C LEU A 209 4.49 -5.65 -2.37
N VAL A 210 3.92 -4.47 -2.64
CA VAL A 210 4.42 -3.17 -2.20
C VAL A 210 3.68 -2.83 -0.90
N LEU A 211 4.37 -2.99 0.23
CA LEU A 211 3.80 -2.71 1.56
C LEU A 211 4.22 -1.31 2.01
N LEU A 212 3.25 -0.45 2.29
CA LEU A 212 3.43 0.91 2.79
C LEU A 212 3.17 0.90 4.29
N ASP A 213 4.15 1.36 5.07
CA ASP A 213 4.03 1.45 6.52
C ASP A 213 4.87 2.63 7.08
N LEU A 214 4.40 3.22 8.18
CA LEU A 214 5.00 4.35 8.89
C LEU A 214 5.35 5.56 7.99
N ILE A 215 4.49 5.86 7.01
CA ILE A 215 4.67 6.97 6.08
C ILE A 215 3.92 8.20 6.58
N GLY A 216 4.55 9.37 6.53
CA GLY A 216 3.90 10.65 6.79
C GLY A 216 4.74 11.62 7.62
N ALA A 217 5.79 11.14 8.28
CA ALA A 217 6.79 11.97 8.94
C ALA A 217 7.73 12.64 7.93
N PRO A 218 8.39 13.76 8.29
CA PRO A 218 9.30 14.47 7.39
C PRO A 218 10.55 13.67 7.05
N SER A 219 11.00 13.78 5.79
CA SER A 219 12.28 13.22 5.30
C SER A 219 12.47 11.71 5.58
N PRO A 220 11.52 10.84 5.21
CA PRO A 220 11.64 9.41 5.39
C PRO A 220 12.78 8.85 4.54
N TYR A 221 13.34 7.76 5.01
CA TYR A 221 14.45 7.07 4.37
C TYR A 221 14.08 5.61 4.09
N PHE A 222 13.91 5.24 2.82
CA PHE A 222 13.59 3.88 2.39
C PHE A 222 14.83 3.17 1.86
N GLY A 223 15.36 2.24 2.65
CA GLY A 223 16.52 1.41 2.31
C GLY A 223 16.14 0.09 1.66
N ASN A 224 17.16 -0.67 1.25
CA ASN A 224 16.99 -1.98 0.63
C ASN A 224 16.93 -3.11 1.67
N GLN A 225 15.75 -3.70 1.84
CA GLN A 225 15.54 -4.89 2.68
C GLN A 225 15.73 -6.21 1.93
N PHE A 226 15.47 -6.21 0.61
CA PHE A 226 15.38 -7.43 -0.19
C PHE A 226 16.13 -7.29 -1.53
N PRO A 227 17.28 -7.97 -1.68
CA PRO A 227 18.06 -7.92 -2.93
C PRO A 227 17.24 -8.27 -4.18
N ARG A 228 16.29 -9.20 -4.07
CA ARG A 228 15.43 -9.68 -5.17
C ARG A 228 14.51 -8.61 -5.78
N THR A 229 14.21 -7.54 -5.05
CA THR A 229 13.31 -6.46 -5.48
C THR A 229 14.01 -5.10 -5.55
N THR A 230 15.34 -5.08 -5.41
CA THR A 230 16.17 -3.86 -5.58
C THR A 230 15.88 -3.12 -6.88
N ILE A 231 15.55 -3.83 -7.96
CA ILE A 231 15.20 -3.21 -9.24
C ILE A 231 13.99 -2.26 -9.12
N TRP A 232 13.01 -2.60 -8.28
CA TRP A 232 11.82 -1.79 -8.05
C TRP A 232 12.09 -0.61 -7.12
N LEU A 233 12.95 -0.78 -6.11
CA LEU A 233 13.42 0.34 -5.29
C LEU A 233 14.28 1.33 -6.10
N SER A 234 15.11 0.83 -7.02
CA SER A 234 15.84 1.66 -7.99
C SER A 234 14.91 2.39 -8.94
N ARG A 235 13.77 1.77 -9.31
CA ARG A 235 12.75 2.41 -10.14
C ARG A 235 12.11 3.59 -9.41
N LEU A 236 11.77 3.45 -8.12
CA LEU A 236 11.27 4.54 -7.29
C LEU A 236 12.27 5.71 -7.20
N GLN A 237 13.56 5.43 -6.98
CA GLN A 237 14.60 6.48 -7.03
C GLN A 237 14.68 7.15 -8.41
N SER A 238 14.53 6.38 -9.50
CA SER A 238 14.53 6.95 -10.86
C SER A 238 13.30 7.83 -11.12
N ILE A 239 12.14 7.51 -10.54
CA ILE A 239 10.94 8.34 -10.60
C ILE A 239 11.16 9.63 -9.80
N GLU A 240 11.63 9.52 -8.55
CA GLU A 240 11.99 10.64 -7.68
C GLU A 240 12.91 11.65 -8.38
N LYS A 241 14.00 11.18 -8.99
CA LYS A 241 14.94 12.02 -9.76
C LYS A 241 14.26 12.75 -10.93
N ARG A 242 13.38 12.06 -11.67
CA ARG A 242 12.65 12.65 -12.80
C ARG A 242 11.69 13.72 -12.32
N LEU A 243 10.86 13.42 -11.32
CA LEU A 243 9.91 14.38 -10.75
C LEU A 243 10.63 15.60 -10.14
N HIS A 244 11.76 15.40 -9.47
CA HIS A 244 12.61 16.49 -9.01
C HIS A 244 13.09 17.37 -10.18
N SER A 245 13.62 16.78 -11.25
CA SER A 245 14.09 17.54 -12.43
C SER A 245 12.99 18.31 -13.15
N MET A 246 11.73 17.87 -13.02
CA MET A 246 10.54 18.51 -13.57
C MET A 246 9.91 19.54 -12.62
N ASN A 247 10.53 19.83 -11.47
CA ASN A 247 9.99 20.67 -10.40
C ASN A 247 8.60 20.20 -9.91
N GLN A 248 8.35 18.89 -9.91
CA GLN A 248 7.08 18.30 -9.47
C GLN A 248 7.08 17.89 -7.99
N LEU A 249 8.21 18.00 -7.29
CA LEU A 249 8.33 17.70 -5.86
C LEU A 249 8.48 19.01 -5.06
N VAL A 250 7.80 19.08 -3.91
CA VAL A 250 7.76 20.24 -3.01
C VAL A 250 8.72 20.01 -1.84
N ASP A 251 9.44 21.05 -1.38
CA ASP A 251 10.40 20.97 -0.27
C ASP A 251 11.42 19.81 -0.40
N HIS A 252 11.86 19.55 -1.64
CA HIS A 252 12.72 18.44 -2.01
C HIS A 252 14.08 18.94 -2.55
N PRO A 253 15.00 19.38 -1.67
CA PRO A 253 16.21 20.13 -2.07
C PRO A 253 17.27 19.30 -2.81
N ASN A 254 17.23 17.97 -2.73
CA ASN A 254 18.20 17.08 -3.37
C ASN A 254 17.53 16.26 -4.47
N SER A 255 18.27 15.80 -5.48
CA SER A 255 17.68 14.93 -6.52
C SER A 255 17.32 13.52 -6.02
N VAL A 256 17.81 13.15 -4.84
CA VAL A 256 17.47 11.92 -4.12
C VAL A 256 17.39 12.25 -2.63
N GLN A 257 16.27 11.92 -2.00
CA GLN A 257 16.01 12.12 -0.59
C GLN A 257 15.44 10.85 0.05
N TYR A 258 14.48 10.21 -0.61
CA TYR A 258 13.65 9.15 -0.03
C TYR A 258 14.19 7.74 -0.32
N PHE A 259 14.55 7.41 -1.56
CA PHE A 259 14.79 6.01 -1.97
C PHE A 259 16.28 5.68 -2.16
N TRP A 260 16.76 4.65 -1.45
CA TRP A 260 18.19 4.32 -1.39
C TRP A 260 18.47 2.84 -1.65
N PRO A 261 18.40 2.37 -2.91
CA PRO A 261 18.55 0.95 -3.28
C PRO A 261 19.91 0.33 -2.93
N ASN A 262 20.96 1.16 -2.80
CA ASN A 262 22.33 0.72 -2.50
C ASN A 262 22.66 0.69 -1.01
N ARG A 263 21.69 1.00 -0.14
CA ARG A 263 21.89 1.04 1.29
C ARG A 263 21.03 -0.04 1.95
N PRO A 264 21.65 -1.14 2.40
CA PRO A 264 20.94 -2.19 3.11
C PRO A 264 20.37 -1.67 4.42
N VAL A 265 19.18 -2.14 4.78
CA VAL A 265 18.56 -1.93 6.10
C VAL A 265 18.20 -3.29 6.71
N GLY A 266 18.03 -3.34 8.03
CA GLY A 266 17.71 -4.56 8.75
C GLY A 266 16.36 -5.15 8.36
N HIS A 267 16.14 -6.42 8.70
CA HIS A 267 14.83 -7.05 8.57
C HIS A 267 13.88 -6.52 9.63
N ILE A 268 12.74 -6.02 9.19
CA ILE A 268 11.65 -5.53 10.04
C ILE A 268 10.51 -6.56 9.97
N GLN A 269 9.89 -6.88 11.11
CA GLN A 269 8.68 -7.70 11.10
C GLN A 269 7.48 -6.79 10.86
N ASP A 270 6.64 -7.19 9.90
CA ASP A 270 5.47 -6.46 9.44
C ASP A 270 4.63 -7.42 8.55
N ASP A 271 3.48 -6.99 8.03
CA ASP A 271 2.48 -7.75 7.28
C ASP A 271 3.01 -8.46 6.03
N HIS A 272 4.18 -8.08 5.52
CA HIS A 272 4.81 -8.79 4.41
C HIS A 272 5.37 -10.15 4.82
N ILE A 273 5.66 -10.41 6.11
CA ILE A 273 6.36 -11.62 6.57
C ILE A 273 5.63 -12.91 6.18
N PRO A 274 4.30 -13.06 6.38
CA PRO A 274 3.58 -14.27 5.96
C PRO A 274 3.63 -14.53 4.44
N PHE A 275 3.71 -13.48 3.63
CA PHE A 275 3.81 -13.56 2.17
C PHE A 275 5.24 -13.86 1.72
N LEU A 276 6.23 -13.19 2.31
CA LEU A 276 7.66 -13.41 2.07
C LEU A 276 8.03 -14.87 2.33
N ASN A 277 7.57 -15.44 3.45
CA ASN A 277 7.84 -16.82 3.84
C ASN A 277 7.24 -17.85 2.85
N ARG A 278 6.26 -17.44 2.04
CA ARG A 278 5.63 -18.23 0.98
C ARG A 278 6.15 -17.89 -0.42
N GLY A 279 7.22 -17.10 -0.52
CA GLY A 279 7.94 -16.84 -1.76
C GLY A 279 7.49 -15.60 -2.55
N VAL A 280 6.53 -14.83 -2.04
CA VAL A 280 6.09 -13.57 -2.68
C VAL A 280 7.24 -12.56 -2.68
N ARG A 281 7.39 -11.83 -3.79
CA ARG A 281 8.36 -10.74 -3.91
C ARG A 281 7.86 -9.51 -3.16
N ILE A 282 8.67 -8.97 -2.25
CA ILE A 282 8.30 -7.85 -1.39
C ILE A 282 9.09 -6.59 -1.75
N LEU A 283 8.41 -5.46 -1.89
CA LEU A 283 8.99 -4.12 -1.83
C LEU A 283 8.43 -3.44 -0.58
N HIS A 284 9.21 -3.41 0.49
CA HIS A 284 8.76 -2.91 1.79
C HIS A 284 9.14 -1.43 1.94
N LEU A 285 8.14 -0.56 1.83
CA LEU A 285 8.25 0.89 1.93
C LEU A 285 7.94 1.34 3.36
N ILE A 286 8.86 1.02 4.26
CA ILE A 286 8.90 1.51 5.64
C ILE A 286 10.20 2.29 5.86
N PRO A 287 10.16 3.47 6.49
CA PRO A 287 11.37 4.24 6.75
C PRO A 287 12.29 3.56 7.78
N SER A 288 13.60 3.80 7.69
CA SER A 288 14.57 3.37 8.71
C SER A 288 15.58 4.50 9.00
N PRO A 289 15.52 5.18 10.15
CA PRO A 289 14.73 4.86 11.33
C PRO A 289 13.22 5.10 11.15
N PHE A 290 12.41 4.52 12.03
CA PHE A 290 10.98 4.83 12.14
C PHE A 290 10.75 6.29 12.51
N PRO A 291 9.55 6.86 12.23
CA PRO A 291 9.17 8.18 12.70
C PRO A 291 9.44 8.36 14.19
N SER A 292 9.91 9.54 14.60
CA SER A 292 10.14 9.82 16.03
C SER A 292 8.88 9.76 16.88
N VAL A 293 7.71 9.83 16.25
CA VAL A 293 6.38 9.74 16.88
C VAL A 293 5.83 8.31 16.94
N TRP A 294 6.53 7.32 16.36
CA TRP A 294 6.08 5.93 16.31
C TRP A 294 5.70 5.40 17.70
N HIS A 295 4.50 4.80 17.79
CA HIS A 295 3.89 4.28 19.03
C HIS A 295 3.78 5.31 20.17
N THR A 296 3.61 6.59 19.82
CA THR A 296 3.30 7.67 20.75
C THR A 296 1.98 8.36 20.38
N PHE A 297 1.34 9.03 21.33
CA PHE A 297 0.13 9.83 21.05
C PHE A 297 0.40 11.08 20.19
N ASP A 298 1.67 11.37 19.92
CA ASP A 298 2.08 12.40 18.98
C ASP A 298 2.04 11.91 17.52
N ASP A 299 1.78 10.63 17.26
CA ASP A 299 1.46 10.15 15.90
C ASP A 299 0.03 10.52 15.52
N ASN A 300 -0.13 11.80 15.17
CA ASN A 300 -1.40 12.47 14.90
C ASN A 300 -1.29 13.42 13.69
N GLU A 301 -2.42 13.98 13.24
CA GLU A 301 -2.50 14.86 12.07
C GLU A 301 -1.51 16.03 12.09
N GLN A 302 -1.21 16.58 13.27
CA GLN A 302 -0.41 17.81 13.41
C GLN A 302 1.08 17.57 13.15
N ASN A 303 1.55 16.35 13.33
CA ASN A 303 2.95 15.97 13.15
C ASN A 303 3.24 15.34 11.77
N LEU A 304 2.25 15.32 10.89
CA LEU A 304 2.41 14.88 9.50
C LEU A 304 3.07 15.96 8.64
N ASP A 305 3.97 15.55 7.76
CA ASP A 305 4.63 16.39 6.76
C ASP A 305 3.90 16.31 5.42
N ARG A 306 3.10 17.34 5.14
CA ARG A 306 2.27 17.41 3.93
C ARG A 306 3.08 17.33 2.64
N SER A 307 4.22 18.02 2.57
CA SER A 307 5.09 18.04 1.39
C SER A 307 5.65 16.65 1.08
N THR A 308 6.10 15.91 2.10
CA THR A 308 6.57 14.52 1.97
C THR A 308 5.46 13.61 1.46
N ILE A 309 4.26 13.67 2.06
CA ILE A 309 3.12 12.85 1.65
C ILE A 309 2.74 13.12 0.19
N GLN A 310 2.67 14.40 -0.20
CA GLN A 310 2.40 14.80 -1.58
C GLN A 310 3.45 14.24 -2.56
N ASN A 311 4.73 14.34 -2.21
CA ASN A 311 5.81 13.84 -3.04
C ASN A 311 5.73 12.32 -3.23
N LEU A 312 5.50 11.58 -2.13
CA LEU A 312 5.40 10.12 -2.18
C LEU A 312 4.16 9.66 -2.96
N ASN A 313 3.02 10.36 -2.86
CA ASN A 313 1.86 10.11 -3.70
C ASN A 313 2.20 10.21 -5.19
N LYS A 314 2.83 11.30 -5.62
CA LYS A 314 3.24 11.49 -7.02
C LYS A 314 4.19 10.39 -7.48
N ILE A 315 5.16 10.02 -6.65
CA ILE A 315 6.14 8.97 -6.98
C ILE A 315 5.45 7.61 -7.14
N LEU A 316 4.54 7.26 -6.23
CA LEU A 316 3.83 5.97 -6.27
C LEU A 316 2.80 5.91 -7.40
N GLN A 317 2.10 6.99 -7.71
CA GLN A 317 1.21 7.05 -8.88
C GLN A 317 1.97 6.75 -10.17
N VAL A 318 3.12 7.40 -10.40
CA VAL A 318 3.97 7.10 -11.57
C VAL A 318 4.48 5.66 -11.52
N PHE A 319 4.89 5.15 -10.35
CA PHE A 319 5.33 3.77 -10.22
C PHE A 319 4.25 2.77 -10.63
N VAL A 320 3.01 2.97 -10.17
CA VAL A 320 1.86 2.11 -10.49
C VAL A 320 1.57 2.13 -11.98
N LEU A 321 1.48 3.31 -12.60
CA LEU A 321 1.26 3.44 -14.05
C LEU A 321 2.36 2.73 -14.86
N GLU A 322 3.62 3.00 -14.51
CA GLU A 322 4.78 2.38 -15.17
C GLU A 322 4.78 0.86 -15.02
N TYR A 323 4.42 0.34 -13.84
CA TYR A 323 4.34 -1.09 -13.60
C TYR A 323 3.20 -1.74 -14.38
N LEU A 324 2.01 -1.12 -14.39
CA LEU A 324 0.83 -1.66 -15.07
C LEU A 324 0.87 -1.44 -16.58
N ASN A 325 1.88 -0.75 -17.10
CA ASN A 325 1.98 -0.30 -18.48
C ASN A 325 0.77 0.56 -18.92
N ALA A 326 0.18 1.28 -17.97
CA ALA A 326 -0.93 2.20 -18.20
C ALA A 326 -0.36 3.57 -18.58
N ARG A 327 -0.84 4.12 -19.71
CA ARG A 327 -0.42 5.42 -20.22
C ARG A 327 -1.59 6.41 -20.14
N PRO A 328 -1.42 7.55 -19.44
CA PRO A 328 -2.39 8.64 -19.44
C PRO A 328 -2.70 9.13 -20.85
N ALA A 329 -3.94 9.53 -21.09
CA ALA A 329 -4.35 10.11 -22.37
C ALA A 329 -3.87 11.57 -22.45
N VAL A 330 -2.72 11.80 -23.09
CA VAL A 330 -2.21 13.16 -23.31
C VAL A 330 -3.14 13.88 -24.30
N PRO A 331 -3.74 15.03 -23.94
CA PRO A 331 -4.55 15.80 -24.86
C PRO A 331 -3.72 16.12 -26.10
N SER A 332 -4.21 15.79 -27.30
CA SER A 332 -3.55 16.24 -28.52
C SER A 332 -3.62 17.76 -28.56
N ASP A 333 -2.48 18.45 -28.61
CA ASP A 333 -2.45 19.86 -28.99
C ASP A 333 -3.13 19.97 -30.36
N ALA A 334 -4.38 20.43 -30.37
CA ALA A 334 -5.06 20.79 -31.61
C ALA A 334 -4.35 22.05 -32.15
N PRO A 335 -4.03 22.10 -33.45
CA PRO A 335 -3.20 23.15 -34.06
C PRO A 335 -3.75 24.56 -33.94
#